data_AF-A0A0G0ZTV0-F1
#
_entry.id   AF-A0A0G0ZTV0-F1
#
_cell.length_a   1.000
_cell.length_b   1.000
_cell.length_c   1.000
_cell.angle_alpha   90.00
_cell.angle_beta   90.00
_cell.angle_gamma   90.00
#
_symmetry.space_group_name_H-M   'P 1'
#
loop_
_entity.id
_entity.type
_entity.pdbx_description
1 polymer ?
#
loop_
_entity_poly.entity_id
_entity_poly.type
_entity_poly.pdbx_seq_one_letter_code
_entity_poly.pdbx_strand_id
1 'polypeptide(L)'
;VGKDTGGTISVSGYGSIDFETTYLYGIAEMPSSWNMEALKAQAVAARSYAYRYKIAGTTICTTESCQVFRKSKSDSPPAAWKQAVDETKGQVLEDVVTYYSSTSGGYSTTSGWDTTDGSGGSNFFDKSYEKIGGSPWAYKAWYRKGYTASGDTCGQDDPWLNNEEFTDIVNAAIVLKNGSDDRVTSTSTSCWGGNPYSYAELRSKGGVSSVSTVSVIQGNGTTNEVVINGSIHLTGAEFKQGFNLRAPGYLMIPQKGFAFFNIEKK
;
A
#
# COMPACT_ATOMS: atom_id res chain seq x y z
N VAL A 1 -27.24 3.38 -10.43
CA VAL A 1 -28.64 3.07 -10.80
C VAL A 1 -29.35 2.34 -9.66
N GLY A 2 -30.69 2.33 -9.65
CA GLY A 2 -31.47 1.48 -8.74
C GLY A 2 -31.72 0.10 -9.34
N LYS A 3 -31.50 -0.97 -8.58
CA LYS A 3 -31.80 -2.36 -8.94
C LYS A 3 -32.62 -3.05 -7.87
N ASP A 4 -33.35 -4.09 -8.28
CA ASP A 4 -33.90 -5.04 -7.32
C ASP A 4 -32.76 -5.88 -6.74
N THR A 5 -32.48 -5.66 -5.47
CA THR A 5 -31.47 -6.35 -4.68
C THR A 5 -32.08 -7.26 -3.61
N GLY A 6 -33.40 -7.52 -3.68
CA GLY A 6 -34.07 -8.45 -2.80
C GLY A 6 -33.60 -9.90 -2.96
N GLY A 7 -33.98 -10.77 -2.02
CA GLY A 7 -33.64 -12.20 -2.04
C GLY A 7 -32.21 -12.49 -1.57
N THR A 8 -31.68 -13.65 -1.96
CA THR A 8 -30.45 -14.19 -1.35
C THR A 8 -29.22 -14.13 -2.27
N ILE A 9 -28.05 -14.39 -1.70
CA ILE A 9 -26.77 -14.60 -2.37
C ILE A 9 -26.10 -15.86 -1.81
N SER A 10 -25.42 -16.63 -2.67
CA SER A 10 -24.60 -17.77 -2.23
C SER A 10 -23.25 -17.29 -1.71
N VAL A 11 -22.93 -17.60 -0.45
CA VAL A 11 -21.72 -17.14 0.24
C VAL A 11 -20.94 -18.35 0.75
N SER A 12 -19.65 -18.39 0.43
CA SER A 12 -18.75 -19.49 0.84
C SER A 12 -18.77 -19.68 2.36
N GLY A 13 -19.03 -20.90 2.81
CA GLY A 13 -19.11 -21.24 4.24
C GLY A 13 -20.43 -20.86 4.94
N TYR A 14 -21.34 -20.15 4.26
CA TYR A 14 -22.61 -19.70 4.85
C TYR A 14 -23.86 -20.08 4.03
N GLY A 15 -23.69 -20.60 2.82
CA GLY A 15 -24.80 -20.99 1.95
C GLY A 15 -25.56 -19.78 1.40
N SER A 16 -26.86 -19.95 1.16
CA SER A 16 -27.72 -18.88 0.64
C SER A 16 -28.24 -18.01 1.78
N ILE A 17 -27.84 -16.73 1.82
CA ILE A 17 -28.23 -15.78 2.88
C ILE A 17 -28.84 -14.51 2.29
N ASP A 18 -29.63 -13.78 3.08
CA ASP A 18 -30.27 -12.53 2.64
C ASP A 18 -29.23 -11.49 2.21
N PHE A 19 -29.42 -10.91 1.02
CA PHE A 19 -28.42 -10.06 0.37
C PHE A 19 -28.25 -8.70 1.07
N GLU A 20 -29.34 -8.02 1.41
CA GLU A 20 -29.29 -6.64 1.93
C GLU A 20 -29.06 -6.61 3.46
N THR A 21 -29.79 -7.43 4.21
CA THR A 21 -29.87 -7.33 5.68
C THR A 21 -29.07 -8.40 6.41
N THR A 22 -28.49 -9.38 5.71
CA THR A 22 -27.50 -10.29 6.29
C THR A 22 -26.13 -10.05 5.67
N TYR A 23 -26.00 -10.24 4.36
CA TYR A 23 -24.71 -10.18 3.69
C TYR A 23 -24.06 -8.79 3.77
N LEU A 24 -24.74 -7.72 3.31
CA LEU A 24 -24.17 -6.38 3.32
C LEU A 24 -23.92 -5.82 4.73
N TYR A 25 -24.76 -6.16 5.70
CA TYR A 25 -24.50 -5.82 7.10
C TYR A 25 -23.20 -6.45 7.65
N GLY A 26 -22.82 -7.62 7.12
CA GLY A 26 -21.60 -8.34 7.53
C GLY A 26 -20.32 -7.95 6.79
N ILE A 27 -20.37 -7.07 5.78
CA ILE A 27 -19.17 -6.61 5.07
C ILE A 27 -18.25 -5.87 6.05
N ALA A 28 -17.02 -6.33 6.21
CA ALA A 28 -16.09 -5.92 7.27
C ALA A 28 -14.81 -5.27 6.72
N GLU A 29 -14.96 -4.42 5.70
CA GLU A 29 -13.86 -3.78 4.95
C GLU A 29 -13.41 -2.44 5.52
N MET A 30 -14.35 -1.69 6.12
CA MET A 30 -14.12 -0.31 6.53
C MET A 30 -14.57 -0.08 7.98
N PRO A 31 -13.82 0.73 8.78
CA PRO A 31 -14.23 1.07 10.14
C PRO A 31 -15.57 1.82 10.14
N SER A 32 -16.50 1.37 10.97
CA SER A 32 -17.84 1.98 11.06
C SER A 32 -17.88 3.35 11.72
N SER A 33 -16.74 3.85 12.22
CA SER A 33 -16.57 5.20 12.76
C SER A 33 -16.23 6.25 11.69
N TRP A 34 -16.03 5.84 10.44
CA TRP A 34 -15.73 6.77 9.35
C TRP A 34 -16.95 7.63 8.99
N ASN A 35 -16.70 8.70 8.22
CA ASN A 35 -17.73 9.61 7.74
C ASN A 35 -18.86 8.83 7.03
N MET A 36 -20.12 9.23 7.28
CA MET A 36 -21.31 8.56 6.73
C MET A 36 -21.28 8.45 5.21
N GLU A 37 -20.80 9.49 4.50
CA GLU A 37 -20.75 9.46 3.04
C GLU A 37 -19.69 8.48 2.52
N ALA A 38 -18.59 8.30 3.26
CA ALA A 38 -17.64 7.21 2.96
C ALA A 38 -18.30 5.84 3.18
N LEU A 39 -19.05 5.65 4.27
CA LEU A 39 -19.79 4.40 4.53
C LEU A 39 -20.81 4.10 3.43
N LYS A 40 -21.54 5.10 2.95
CA LYS A 40 -22.47 4.96 1.82
C LYS A 40 -21.75 4.57 0.53
N ALA A 41 -20.64 5.24 0.21
CA ALA A 41 -19.83 4.89 -0.95
C ALA A 41 -19.33 3.44 -0.89
N GLN A 42 -18.83 3.00 0.26
CA GLN A 42 -18.42 1.60 0.48
C GLN A 42 -19.60 0.62 0.38
N ALA A 43 -20.78 0.96 0.91
CA ALA A 43 -21.96 0.12 0.82
C ALA A 43 -22.40 -0.06 -0.65
N VAL A 44 -22.42 1.00 -1.44
CA VAL A 44 -22.71 0.95 -2.89
C VAL A 44 -21.65 0.13 -3.63
N ALA A 45 -20.35 0.33 -3.35
CA ALA A 45 -19.27 -0.43 -3.97
C ALA A 45 -19.34 -1.93 -3.67
N ALA A 46 -19.51 -2.30 -2.38
CA ALA A 46 -19.65 -3.68 -1.94
C ALA A 46 -20.90 -4.35 -2.51
N ARG A 47 -22.03 -3.63 -2.55
CA ARG A 47 -23.28 -4.10 -3.17
C ARG A 47 -23.10 -4.36 -4.66
N SER A 48 -22.50 -3.43 -5.39
CA SER A 48 -22.26 -3.56 -6.83
C SER A 48 -21.36 -4.76 -7.14
N TYR A 49 -20.31 -4.96 -6.34
CA TYR A 49 -19.41 -6.10 -6.48
C TYR A 49 -20.14 -7.43 -6.25
N ALA A 50 -20.89 -7.54 -5.15
CA ALA A 50 -21.65 -8.73 -4.78
C ALA A 50 -22.80 -9.05 -5.74
N TYR A 51 -23.45 -8.00 -6.26
CA TYR A 51 -24.59 -8.13 -7.16
C TYR A 51 -24.23 -8.90 -8.43
N ARG A 52 -23.01 -8.77 -8.91
CA ARG A 52 -22.51 -9.55 -10.06
C ARG A 52 -22.52 -11.06 -9.79
N TYR A 53 -22.13 -11.48 -8.59
CA TYR A 53 -22.18 -12.90 -8.18
C TYR A 53 -23.62 -13.38 -8.01
N LYS A 54 -24.47 -12.55 -7.40
CA LYS A 54 -25.91 -12.83 -7.25
C LYS A 54 -26.58 -13.09 -8.60
N ILE A 55 -26.38 -12.20 -9.58
CA ILE A 55 -26.98 -12.32 -10.92
C ILE A 55 -26.36 -13.47 -11.72
N ALA A 56 -25.05 -13.71 -11.58
CA ALA A 56 -24.40 -14.86 -12.21
C ALA A 56 -24.77 -16.21 -11.56
N GLY A 57 -25.44 -16.21 -10.39
CA GLY A 57 -25.76 -17.41 -9.63
C GLY A 57 -24.51 -18.12 -9.08
N THR A 58 -23.41 -17.38 -8.86
CA THR A 58 -22.13 -17.94 -8.39
C THR A 58 -21.89 -17.62 -6.92
N THR A 59 -21.06 -18.44 -6.27
CA THR A 59 -20.72 -18.27 -4.85
C THR A 59 -19.63 -17.22 -4.68
N ILE A 60 -19.89 -16.22 -3.83
CA ILE A 60 -18.88 -15.23 -3.43
C ILE A 60 -18.07 -15.73 -2.22
N CYS A 61 -16.76 -15.49 -2.22
CA CYS A 61 -15.89 -15.80 -1.10
C CYS A 61 -15.95 -14.73 0.00
N THR A 62 -15.47 -15.05 1.20
CA THR A 62 -15.55 -14.18 2.39
C THR A 62 -14.20 -13.62 2.84
N THR A 63 -13.20 -13.70 1.95
CA THR A 63 -11.84 -13.21 2.17
C THR A 63 -11.57 -11.99 1.30
N GLU A 64 -10.41 -11.39 1.48
CA GLU A 64 -9.88 -10.27 0.69
C GLU A 64 -9.75 -10.58 -0.81
N SER A 65 -9.85 -11.86 -1.21
CA SER A 65 -9.94 -12.27 -2.61
C SER A 65 -11.26 -11.85 -3.28
N CYS A 66 -12.31 -11.61 -2.48
CA CYS A 66 -13.59 -11.07 -2.93
C CYS A 66 -13.93 -9.84 -2.08
N GLN A 67 -14.53 -10.08 -0.92
CA GLN A 67 -14.75 -9.09 0.12
C GLN A 67 -14.91 -9.81 1.47
N VAL A 68 -14.35 -9.22 2.51
CA VAL A 68 -14.36 -9.74 3.86
C VAL A 68 -15.77 -9.68 4.43
N PHE A 69 -16.36 -10.85 4.67
CA PHE A 69 -17.64 -10.99 5.36
C PHE A 69 -17.43 -11.59 6.74
N ARG A 70 -18.03 -10.96 7.77
CA ARG A 70 -18.02 -11.46 9.14
C ARG A 70 -19.45 -11.64 9.64
N LYS A 71 -19.84 -12.89 9.91
CA LYS A 71 -21.17 -13.20 10.44
C LYS A 71 -21.47 -12.50 11.76
N SER A 72 -20.48 -12.39 12.66
CA SER A 72 -20.62 -11.64 13.91
C SER A 72 -20.95 -10.16 13.72
N LYS A 73 -20.40 -9.51 12.67
CA LYS A 73 -20.76 -8.14 12.29
C LYS A 73 -22.17 -8.09 11.72
N SER A 74 -22.56 -9.09 10.93
CA SER A 74 -23.93 -9.18 10.39
C SER A 74 -24.98 -9.37 11.49
N ASP A 75 -24.69 -10.17 12.53
CA ASP A 75 -25.61 -10.45 13.64
C ASP A 75 -25.80 -9.24 14.57
N SER A 76 -24.79 -8.38 14.67
CA SER A 76 -24.83 -7.14 15.45
C SER A 76 -24.15 -6.00 14.66
N PRO A 77 -24.84 -5.45 13.64
CA PRO A 77 -24.24 -4.47 12.75
C PRO A 77 -24.08 -3.13 13.47
N PRO A 78 -22.88 -2.49 13.39
CA PRO A 78 -22.71 -1.13 13.89
C PRO A 78 -23.73 -0.17 13.28
N ALA A 79 -24.35 0.68 14.10
CA ALA A 79 -25.50 1.50 13.69
C ALA A 79 -25.22 2.35 12.44
N ALA A 80 -24.06 3.02 12.37
CA ALA A 80 -23.68 3.84 11.23
C ALA A 80 -23.49 3.02 9.93
N TRP A 81 -22.92 1.80 10.03
CA TRP A 81 -22.80 0.91 8.88
C TRP A 81 -24.16 0.41 8.41
N LYS A 82 -25.01 -0.02 9.34
CA LYS A 82 -26.38 -0.44 9.06
C LYS A 82 -27.15 0.68 8.34
N GLN A 83 -27.08 1.90 8.87
CA GLN A 83 -27.70 3.08 8.28
C GLN A 83 -27.20 3.33 6.86
N ALA A 84 -25.88 3.28 6.61
CA ALA A 84 -25.33 3.47 5.28
C ALA A 84 -25.81 2.42 4.27
N VAL A 85 -25.90 1.14 4.67
CA VAL A 85 -26.45 0.06 3.85
C VAL A 85 -27.92 0.33 3.54
N ASP A 86 -28.72 0.69 4.55
CA ASP A 86 -30.17 0.94 4.41
C ASP A 86 -30.47 2.16 3.52
N GLU A 87 -29.77 3.27 3.73
CA GLU A 87 -29.94 4.52 2.96
C GLU A 87 -29.50 4.38 1.50
N THR A 88 -28.65 3.39 1.19
CA THR A 88 -28.18 3.09 -0.17
C THR A 88 -28.80 1.84 -0.76
N LYS A 89 -29.87 1.30 -0.15
CA LYS A 89 -30.51 0.07 -0.58
C LYS A 89 -30.86 0.10 -2.07
N GLY A 90 -30.49 -0.96 -2.80
CA GLY A 90 -30.72 -1.07 -4.23
C GLY A 90 -29.83 -0.19 -5.12
N GLN A 91 -28.99 0.68 -4.57
CA GLN A 91 -28.07 1.49 -5.37
C GLN A 91 -26.83 0.68 -5.78
N VAL A 92 -26.64 0.52 -7.08
CA VAL A 92 -25.46 -0.13 -7.67
C VAL A 92 -24.82 0.71 -8.76
N LEU A 93 -23.54 0.49 -9.00
CA LEU A 93 -22.79 0.98 -10.15
C LEU A 93 -22.84 -0.07 -11.27
N GLU A 94 -23.10 0.38 -12.49
CA GLU A 94 -23.12 -0.45 -13.70
C GLU A 94 -21.86 -0.23 -14.53
N ASP A 95 -21.59 -1.16 -15.44
CA ASP A 95 -20.47 -1.12 -16.40
C ASP A 95 -19.08 -0.95 -15.76
N VAL A 96 -18.97 -1.29 -14.47
CA VAL A 96 -17.74 -1.24 -13.71
C VAL A 96 -17.66 -2.43 -12.76
N VAL A 97 -16.44 -2.93 -12.54
CA VAL A 97 -16.14 -3.79 -11.40
C VAL A 97 -15.62 -2.90 -10.28
N THR A 98 -16.37 -2.83 -9.19
CA THR A 98 -16.08 -1.96 -8.04
C THR A 98 -15.00 -2.56 -7.14
N TYR A 99 -13.78 -2.69 -7.69
CA TYR A 99 -12.60 -2.94 -6.87
C TYR A 99 -12.34 -1.75 -5.94
N TYR A 100 -11.93 -2.04 -4.72
CA TYR A 100 -11.54 -1.06 -3.73
C TYR A 100 -10.33 -1.55 -2.94
N SER A 101 -9.61 -0.61 -2.32
CA SER A 101 -8.41 -0.87 -1.53
C SER A 101 -8.33 0.14 -0.40
N SER A 102 -7.65 -0.22 0.70
CA SER A 102 -7.45 0.73 1.82
C SER A 102 -6.64 1.97 1.43
N THR A 103 -5.71 1.87 0.48
CA THR A 103 -4.83 2.96 0.03
C THR A 103 -4.39 2.65 -1.41
N SER A 104 -4.50 3.62 -2.33
CA SER A 104 -4.12 3.45 -3.74
C SER A 104 -2.65 3.82 -3.99
N GLY A 105 -2.08 4.65 -3.11
CA GLY A 105 -0.72 5.18 -3.26
C GLY A 105 -0.65 6.36 -4.24
N GLY A 106 -1.79 6.99 -4.53
CA GLY A 106 -1.90 8.15 -5.43
C GLY A 106 -2.04 7.79 -6.91
N TYR A 107 -2.03 6.51 -7.28
CA TYR A 107 -2.24 6.06 -8.66
C TYR A 107 -2.84 4.65 -8.72
N SER A 108 -3.85 4.46 -9.58
CA SER A 108 -4.40 3.15 -9.91
C SER A 108 -4.31 2.87 -11.41
N THR A 109 -4.06 1.62 -11.76
CA THR A 109 -4.03 1.17 -13.17
C THR A 109 -5.38 1.32 -13.88
N THR A 110 -6.49 1.38 -13.13
CA THR A 110 -7.84 1.48 -13.69
C THR A 110 -8.39 2.89 -13.75
N SER A 111 -7.94 3.80 -12.87
CA SER A 111 -8.48 5.17 -12.75
C SER A 111 -7.43 6.27 -12.95
N GLY A 112 -6.14 5.93 -13.09
CA GLY A 112 -5.07 6.91 -13.23
C GLY A 112 -4.69 7.54 -11.89
N TRP A 113 -4.37 8.84 -11.91
CA TRP A 113 -3.94 9.59 -10.72
C TRP A 113 -5.09 9.81 -9.75
N ASP A 114 -4.87 9.41 -8.50
CA ASP A 114 -5.80 9.56 -7.38
C ASP A 114 -5.45 10.85 -6.60
N THR A 115 -5.62 11.97 -7.28
CA THR A 115 -5.24 13.31 -6.82
C THR A 115 -6.39 14.29 -6.99
N THR A 116 -6.37 15.40 -6.24
CA THR A 116 -7.45 16.41 -6.26
C THR A 116 -7.71 17.07 -7.61
N ASP A 117 -6.76 16.99 -8.54
CA ASP A 117 -6.86 17.51 -9.91
C ASP A 117 -6.80 16.41 -10.98
N GLY A 118 -6.78 15.12 -10.58
CA GLY A 118 -6.69 13.98 -11.49
C GLY A 118 -5.39 13.88 -12.29
N SER A 119 -4.34 14.63 -11.90
CA SER A 119 -3.06 14.64 -12.59
C SER A 119 -1.88 14.27 -11.69
N GLY A 120 -0.81 13.81 -12.31
CA GLY A 120 0.46 13.49 -11.64
C GLY A 120 1.40 14.69 -11.59
N GLY A 121 2.67 14.43 -11.87
CA GLY A 121 3.74 15.43 -11.86
C GLY A 121 4.56 15.45 -10.57
N SER A 122 5.52 16.37 -10.51
CA SER A 122 6.49 16.44 -9.39
C SER A 122 5.86 16.73 -8.04
N ASN A 123 4.66 17.32 -8.03
CA ASN A 123 3.89 17.61 -6.82
C ASN A 123 2.74 16.62 -6.58
N PHE A 124 2.68 15.47 -7.27
CA PHE A 124 1.54 14.54 -7.15
C PHE A 124 1.25 14.17 -5.69
N PHE A 125 2.30 13.97 -4.89
CA PHE A 125 2.17 13.52 -3.53
C PHE A 125 1.46 14.57 -2.66
N ASP A 126 1.71 15.87 -2.90
CA ASP A 126 1.06 16.99 -2.21
C ASP A 126 -0.46 17.02 -2.41
N LYS A 127 -0.92 16.57 -3.56
CA LYS A 127 -2.32 16.56 -3.97
C LYS A 127 -2.99 15.18 -3.93
N SER A 128 -2.26 14.15 -3.49
CA SER A 128 -2.81 12.81 -3.32
C SER A 128 -3.83 12.77 -2.18
N TYR A 129 -4.94 12.05 -2.38
CA TYR A 129 -5.93 11.87 -1.32
C TYR A 129 -5.34 11.11 -0.12
N GLU A 130 -4.34 10.26 -0.31
CA GLU A 130 -3.58 9.62 0.77
C GLU A 130 -2.93 10.63 1.71
N LYS A 131 -2.23 11.62 1.15
CA LYS A 131 -1.55 12.63 1.96
C LYS A 131 -2.57 13.56 2.63
N ILE A 132 -3.58 14.00 1.89
CA ILE A 132 -4.63 14.90 2.40
C ILE A 132 -5.43 14.23 3.52
N GLY A 133 -5.76 12.95 3.35
CA GLY A 133 -6.45 12.14 4.34
C GLY A 133 -5.57 11.70 5.52
N GLY A 134 -4.27 12.00 5.50
CA GLY A 134 -3.34 11.62 6.55
C GLY A 134 -3.13 10.11 6.67
N SER A 135 -3.19 9.38 5.55
CA SER A 135 -3.02 7.91 5.57
C SER A 135 -1.66 7.55 6.16
N PRO A 136 -1.61 6.72 7.22
CA PRO A 136 -0.33 6.28 7.79
C PRO A 136 0.47 5.40 6.82
N TRP A 137 -0.20 4.84 5.81
CA TRP A 137 0.42 4.00 4.78
C TRP A 137 1.13 4.82 3.70
N ALA A 138 0.83 6.12 3.58
CA ALA A 138 1.44 6.98 2.55
C ALA A 138 2.96 7.11 2.68
N TYR A 139 3.49 6.93 3.89
CA TYR A 139 4.91 7.11 4.21
C TYR A 139 5.60 5.82 4.66
N LYS A 140 4.84 4.74 4.85
CA LYS A 140 5.31 3.55 5.53
C LYS A 140 5.82 2.52 4.54
N ALA A 141 7.08 2.13 4.68
CA ALA A 141 7.61 0.98 3.99
C ALA A 141 7.03 -0.33 4.55
N TRP A 142 6.95 -1.34 3.69
CA TRP A 142 6.65 -2.70 4.14
C TRP A 142 7.94 -3.38 4.61
N TYR A 143 7.94 -3.93 5.82
CA TYR A 143 9.16 -4.44 6.50
C TYR A 143 9.03 -5.89 6.96
N ARG A 144 7.94 -6.57 6.61
CA ARG A 144 7.66 -7.97 6.97
C ARG A 144 7.80 -8.88 5.75
N LYS A 145 8.15 -10.13 5.98
CA LYS A 145 8.10 -11.18 4.95
C LYS A 145 6.66 -11.42 4.51
N GLY A 146 6.35 -11.10 3.25
CA GLY A 146 4.99 -11.19 2.72
C GLY A 146 4.04 -10.19 3.39
N TYR A 147 2.74 -10.26 3.12
CA TYR A 147 1.78 -9.20 3.47
C TYR A 147 1.02 -9.41 4.79
N THR A 148 1.49 -10.29 5.69
CA THR A 148 0.77 -10.63 6.93
C THR A 148 1.36 -9.92 8.15
N ALA A 149 0.51 -9.69 9.15
CA ALA A 149 0.94 -9.16 10.45
C ALA A 149 1.88 -10.12 11.21
N SER A 150 1.76 -11.43 10.96
CA SER A 150 2.63 -12.48 11.50
C SER A 150 3.90 -12.72 10.69
N GLY A 151 4.09 -11.97 9.59
CA GLY A 151 5.28 -12.08 8.76
C GLY A 151 6.53 -11.74 9.58
N ASP A 152 7.56 -12.57 9.41
CA ASP A 152 8.88 -12.39 10.01
C ASP A 152 9.43 -11.00 9.64
N THR A 153 10.02 -10.30 10.60
CA THR A 153 10.62 -8.97 10.41
C THR A 153 12.11 -9.03 10.17
N CYS A 154 12.73 -10.20 10.38
CA CYS A 154 14.17 -10.32 10.36
C CYS A 154 14.85 -9.34 11.34
N GLY A 155 14.29 -9.23 12.55
CA GLY A 155 14.82 -8.38 13.62
C GLY A 155 14.50 -6.89 13.51
N GLN A 156 13.67 -6.48 12.53
CA GLN A 156 13.15 -5.12 12.47
C GLN A 156 11.91 -4.96 13.37
N ASP A 157 11.88 -3.91 14.20
CA ASP A 157 10.75 -3.63 15.08
C ASP A 157 9.67 -2.82 14.36
N ASP A 158 10.11 -1.88 13.51
CA ASP A 158 9.27 -0.89 12.86
C ASP A 158 9.73 -0.63 11.40
N PRO A 159 8.96 0.13 10.60
CA PRO A 159 9.25 0.34 9.18
C PRO A 159 10.22 1.50 8.90
N TRP A 160 10.75 2.15 9.93
CA TRP A 160 11.56 3.36 9.83
C TRP A 160 13.04 3.03 9.92
N LEU A 161 13.83 3.77 9.15
CA LEU A 161 15.28 3.68 9.22
C LEU A 161 15.80 4.75 10.18
N ASN A 162 16.74 4.37 11.03
CA ASN A 162 17.52 5.37 11.74
C ASN A 162 18.55 6.03 10.79
N ASN A 163 19.19 7.11 11.25
CA ASN A 163 20.12 7.86 10.40
C ASN A 163 21.35 7.03 9.96
N GLU A 164 21.82 6.11 10.81
CA GLU A 164 22.98 5.28 10.51
C GLU A 164 22.64 4.24 9.42
N GLU A 165 21.50 3.55 9.55
CA GLU A 165 21.01 2.61 8.55
C GLU A 165 20.75 3.29 7.20
N PHE A 166 20.09 4.46 7.23
CA PHE A 166 19.83 5.22 6.00
C PHE A 166 21.13 5.71 5.35
N THR A 167 22.10 6.17 6.14
CA THR A 167 23.42 6.57 5.64
C THR A 167 24.16 5.39 5.01
N ASP A 168 24.09 4.21 5.60
CA ASP A 168 24.72 3.01 5.08
C ASP A 168 24.06 2.52 3.76
N ILE A 169 22.74 2.65 3.62
CA ILE A 169 22.03 2.46 2.34
C ILE A 169 22.51 3.44 1.27
N VAL A 170 22.67 4.72 1.61
CA VAL A 170 23.23 5.72 0.68
C VAL A 170 24.65 5.35 0.26
N ASN A 171 25.48 4.88 1.20
CA ASN A 171 26.84 4.43 0.90
C ASN A 171 26.85 3.23 -0.06
N ALA A 172 25.92 2.28 0.11
CA ALA A 172 25.73 1.20 -0.86
C ALA A 172 25.38 1.73 -2.26
N ALA A 173 24.43 2.68 -2.35
CA ALA A 173 24.06 3.28 -3.62
C ALA A 173 25.25 3.99 -4.29
N ILE A 174 26.08 4.72 -3.53
CA ILE A 174 27.30 5.38 -4.03
C ILE A 174 28.30 4.36 -4.58
N VAL A 175 28.58 3.29 -3.86
CA VAL A 175 29.53 2.25 -4.29
C VAL A 175 29.05 1.57 -5.57
N LEU A 176 27.76 1.26 -5.66
CA LEU A 176 27.15 0.57 -6.79
C LEU A 176 27.03 1.41 -8.06
N LYS A 177 27.21 2.75 -7.99
CA LYS A 177 27.28 3.59 -9.20
C LYS A 177 28.39 3.15 -10.15
N ASN A 178 29.46 2.57 -9.62
CA ASN A 178 30.64 2.17 -10.38
C ASN A 178 30.62 0.71 -10.82
N GLY A 179 29.49 0.00 -10.64
CA GLY A 179 29.33 -1.40 -11.03
C GLY A 179 28.72 -2.26 -9.94
N SER A 180 28.87 -3.58 -10.06
CA SER A 180 28.43 -4.55 -9.06
C SER A 180 29.52 -4.83 -8.02
N ASP A 181 29.12 -5.09 -6.78
CA ASP A 181 29.99 -5.55 -5.71
C ASP A 181 29.24 -6.55 -4.84
N ASP A 182 29.69 -7.81 -4.84
CA ASP A 182 29.00 -8.94 -4.20
C ASP A 182 28.97 -8.85 -2.66
N ARG A 183 29.74 -7.92 -2.07
CA ARG A 183 29.72 -7.65 -0.62
C ARG A 183 28.82 -6.48 -0.26
N VAL A 184 28.22 -5.79 -1.23
CA VAL A 184 27.16 -4.79 -1.01
C VAL A 184 25.82 -5.51 -0.91
N THR A 185 25.63 -6.16 0.24
CA THR A 185 24.40 -6.90 0.60
C THR A 185 23.92 -6.47 1.99
N SER A 186 22.71 -6.85 2.37
CA SER A 186 22.14 -6.55 3.69
C SER A 186 23.02 -7.05 4.84
N THR A 187 23.10 -6.28 5.93
CA THR A 187 23.77 -6.69 7.17
C THR A 187 22.94 -7.68 8.00
N SER A 188 21.67 -7.89 7.66
CA SER A 188 20.80 -8.88 8.28
C SER A 188 21.13 -10.31 7.81
N THR A 189 22.36 -10.75 8.06
CA THR A 189 22.94 -12.02 7.58
C THR A 189 22.25 -13.24 8.19
N SER A 190 21.59 -13.12 9.33
CA SER A 190 20.74 -14.18 9.89
C SER A 190 19.60 -14.59 8.96
N CYS A 191 19.14 -13.70 8.09
CA CYS A 191 18.05 -13.95 7.16
C CYS A 191 18.50 -14.15 5.72
N TRP A 192 19.54 -13.42 5.31
CA TRP A 192 20.00 -13.39 3.92
C TRP A 192 21.33 -14.15 3.70
N GLY A 193 22.03 -14.53 4.77
CA GLY A 193 23.39 -15.06 4.71
C GLY A 193 24.40 -14.02 4.21
N GLY A 194 25.54 -14.50 3.72
CA GLY A 194 26.57 -13.69 3.06
C GLY A 194 27.64 -13.12 4.00
N ASN A 195 28.58 -12.39 3.39
CA ASN A 195 29.71 -11.72 4.05
C ASN A 195 29.74 -10.23 3.66
N PRO A 196 28.73 -9.45 4.10
CA PRO A 196 28.61 -8.05 3.73
C PRO A 196 29.78 -7.23 4.27
N TYR A 197 30.01 -6.07 3.67
CA TYR A 197 30.80 -5.05 4.34
C TYR A 197 30.09 -4.58 5.62
N SER A 198 30.88 -4.36 6.68
CA SER A 198 30.46 -3.53 7.81
C SER A 198 30.20 -2.10 7.35
N TYR A 199 29.48 -1.32 8.17
CA TYR A 199 29.19 0.09 7.86
C TYR A 199 30.47 0.91 7.67
N ALA A 200 31.52 0.61 8.46
CA ALA A 200 32.80 1.29 8.36
C ALA A 200 33.56 0.94 7.07
N GLU A 201 33.58 -0.34 6.68
CA GLU A 201 34.21 -0.79 5.43
C GLU A 201 33.48 -0.24 4.20
N LEU A 202 32.15 -0.22 4.21
CA LEU A 202 31.38 0.30 3.08
C LEU A 202 31.59 1.82 2.95
N ARG A 203 31.57 2.54 4.07
CA ARG A 203 31.85 3.98 4.11
C ARG A 203 33.25 4.33 3.60
N SER A 204 34.27 3.52 3.89
CA SER A 204 35.64 3.80 3.45
C SER A 204 35.83 3.69 1.93
N LYS A 205 34.87 3.09 1.21
CA LYS A 205 34.83 3.00 -0.25
C LYS A 205 34.27 4.26 -0.94
N GLY A 206 34.38 5.42 -0.29
CA GLY A 206 33.95 6.72 -0.83
C GLY A 206 32.55 7.16 -0.41
N GLY A 207 32.00 6.56 0.65
CA GLY A 207 30.72 6.93 1.24
C GLY A 207 30.81 8.16 2.16
N VAL A 208 29.65 8.59 2.66
CA VAL A 208 29.49 9.68 3.62
C VAL A 208 29.40 9.17 5.06
N SER A 209 29.75 10.04 6.01
CA SER A 209 29.65 9.76 7.45
C SER A 209 28.24 9.89 8.00
N SER A 210 27.42 10.74 7.39
CA SER A 210 26.04 10.98 7.78
C SER A 210 25.25 11.61 6.63
N VAL A 211 23.93 11.40 6.67
CA VAL A 211 22.98 12.09 5.80
C VAL A 211 22.17 13.10 6.62
N SER A 212 22.31 14.38 6.32
CA SER A 212 21.63 15.48 7.01
C SER A 212 20.41 15.99 6.24
N THR A 213 20.49 15.93 4.90
CA THR A 213 19.42 16.39 4.01
C THR A 213 19.21 15.41 2.87
N VAL A 214 17.94 15.25 2.50
CA VAL A 214 17.47 14.44 1.39
C VAL A 214 16.44 15.28 0.66
N SER A 215 16.56 15.36 -0.66
CA SER A 215 15.51 15.87 -1.52
C SER A 215 15.24 14.90 -2.67
N VAL A 216 13.97 14.75 -3.04
CA VAL A 216 13.56 13.84 -4.11
C VAL A 216 12.93 14.64 -5.25
N ILE A 217 13.57 14.61 -6.42
CA ILE A 217 13.04 15.23 -7.63
C ILE A 217 12.18 14.20 -8.33
N GLN A 218 10.86 14.36 -8.21
CA GLN A 218 9.89 13.49 -8.87
C GLN A 218 9.48 14.04 -10.23
N GLY A 219 9.26 13.13 -11.18
CA GLY A 219 8.58 13.38 -12.45
C GLY A 219 7.15 12.87 -12.40
N ASN A 220 6.55 12.65 -13.57
CA ASN A 220 5.22 12.05 -13.68
C ASN A 220 5.32 10.52 -13.57
N GLY A 221 5.10 9.95 -12.38
CA GLY A 221 5.19 8.50 -12.14
C GLY A 221 6.62 7.96 -12.08
N THR A 222 7.59 8.83 -11.80
CA THR A 222 9.00 8.44 -11.67
C THR A 222 9.71 9.27 -10.62
N THR A 223 10.67 8.66 -9.93
CA THR A 223 11.70 9.37 -9.16
C THR A 223 12.89 9.59 -10.08
N ASN A 224 13.05 10.83 -10.55
CA ASN A 224 14.14 11.17 -11.46
C ASN A 224 15.46 11.17 -10.70
N GLU A 225 15.50 11.85 -9.56
CA GLU A 225 16.73 12.06 -8.80
C GLU A 225 16.47 12.08 -7.30
N VAL A 226 17.45 11.56 -6.55
CA VAL A 226 17.58 11.66 -5.10
C VAL A 226 18.86 12.45 -4.84
N VAL A 227 18.71 13.61 -4.21
CA VAL A 227 19.80 14.51 -3.86
C VAL A 227 20.09 14.37 -2.37
N ILE A 228 21.28 13.87 -2.06
CA ILE A 228 21.76 13.66 -0.69
C ILE A 228 22.78 14.75 -0.34
N ASN A 229 22.59 15.38 0.83
CA ASN A 229 23.48 16.43 1.34
C ASN A 229 23.74 17.57 0.33
N GLY A 230 22.81 17.81 -0.60
CA GLY A 230 22.90 18.83 -1.65
C GLY A 230 23.97 18.63 -2.72
N SER A 231 24.77 17.55 -2.66
CA SER A 231 25.92 17.36 -3.57
C SER A 231 26.02 15.96 -4.16
N ILE A 232 25.35 14.97 -3.58
CA ILE A 232 25.35 13.59 -4.09
C ILE A 232 24.05 13.38 -4.86
N HIS A 233 24.17 13.15 -6.16
CA HIS A 233 23.05 12.93 -7.06
C HIS A 233 22.99 11.45 -7.45
N LEU A 234 21.85 10.82 -7.17
CA LEU A 234 21.53 9.45 -7.55
C LEU A 234 20.25 9.47 -8.37
N THR A 235 20.21 8.77 -9.49
CA THR A 235 18.93 8.47 -10.15
C THR A 235 18.04 7.64 -9.21
N GLY A 236 16.72 7.68 -9.41
CA GLY A 236 15.82 6.82 -8.65
C GLY A 236 16.16 5.32 -8.76
N ALA A 237 16.69 4.90 -9.91
CA ALA A 237 17.14 3.52 -10.13
C ALA A 237 18.40 3.17 -9.33
N GLU A 238 19.42 4.04 -9.32
CA GLU A 238 20.65 3.85 -8.55
C GLU A 238 20.36 3.79 -7.04
N PHE A 239 19.56 4.73 -6.53
CA PHE A 239 19.18 4.72 -5.11
C PHE A 239 18.41 3.44 -4.77
N LYS A 240 17.42 3.06 -5.60
CA LYS A 240 16.63 1.86 -5.38
C LYS A 240 17.46 0.59 -5.39
N GLN A 241 18.46 0.50 -6.26
CA GLN A 241 19.38 -0.63 -6.29
C GLN A 241 20.16 -0.73 -4.97
N GLY A 242 20.77 0.37 -4.52
CA GLY A 242 21.46 0.42 -3.23
C GLY A 242 20.54 0.07 -2.06
N PHE A 243 19.33 0.65 -2.04
CA PHE A 243 18.31 0.38 -1.04
C PHE A 243 17.96 -1.11 -0.99
N ASN A 244 17.57 -1.71 -2.11
CA ASN A 244 17.10 -3.10 -2.13
C ASN A 244 18.21 -4.12 -1.87
N LEU A 245 19.47 -3.79 -2.15
CA LEU A 245 20.59 -4.67 -1.83
C LEU A 245 21.04 -4.54 -0.38
N ARG A 246 20.92 -3.33 0.21
CA ARG A 246 21.54 -3.03 1.51
C ARG A 246 20.57 -2.92 2.68
N ALA A 247 19.30 -2.60 2.43
CA ALA A 247 18.34 -2.35 3.49
C ALA A 247 18.24 -3.53 4.49
N PRO A 248 18.04 -3.23 5.79
CA PRO A 248 17.97 -4.25 6.79
C PRO A 248 16.61 -4.98 6.76
N GLY A 249 16.62 -6.23 7.22
CA GLY A 249 15.43 -7.06 7.28
C GLY A 249 14.77 -7.28 5.92
N TYR A 250 13.46 -7.07 5.85
CA TYR A 250 12.67 -7.19 4.61
C TYR A 250 12.26 -5.84 4.01
N LEU A 251 12.90 -4.73 4.44
CA LEU A 251 12.65 -3.42 3.84
C LEU A 251 13.04 -3.43 2.36
N MET A 252 12.13 -2.98 1.51
CA MET A 252 12.37 -2.91 0.07
C MET A 252 11.50 -1.85 -0.60
N ILE A 253 11.97 -1.37 -1.75
CA ILE A 253 11.20 -0.65 -2.75
C ILE A 253 10.77 -1.69 -3.81
N PRO A 254 9.52 -2.20 -3.75
CA PRO A 254 9.14 -3.46 -4.42
C PRO A 254 8.84 -3.34 -5.91
N GLN A 255 8.82 -2.11 -6.44
CA GLN A 255 8.49 -1.82 -7.84
C GLN A 255 9.38 -2.63 -8.79
N LYS A 256 8.88 -2.99 -9.96
CA LYS A 256 9.65 -3.69 -11.01
C LYS A 256 9.65 -2.85 -12.28
N GLY A 257 10.82 -2.68 -12.91
CA GLY A 257 10.95 -1.92 -14.16
C GLY A 257 10.92 -0.39 -14.03
N PHE A 258 10.58 0.17 -12.86
CA PHE A 258 10.60 1.60 -12.60
C PHE A 258 10.95 1.93 -11.14
N ALA A 259 11.25 3.19 -10.88
CA ALA A 259 11.47 3.76 -9.55
C ALA A 259 10.51 4.93 -9.35
N PHE A 260 9.66 4.87 -8.33
CA PHE A 260 8.73 5.93 -7.97
C PHE A 260 8.44 5.90 -6.47
N PHE A 261 9.18 6.66 -5.71
CA PHE A 261 9.12 6.72 -4.25
C PHE A 261 9.45 8.14 -3.77
N ASN A 262 9.04 8.46 -2.55
CA ASN A 262 9.48 9.63 -1.80
C ASN A 262 10.08 9.14 -0.47
N ILE A 263 11.17 9.78 -0.03
CA ILE A 263 11.94 9.44 1.17
C ILE A 263 12.27 10.69 2.00
N GLU A 264 11.51 11.77 1.80
CA GLU A 264 11.74 13.06 2.49
C GLU A 264 11.05 13.12 3.87
N LYS A 265 10.18 12.15 4.17
CA LYS A 265 9.55 12.02 5.48
C LYS A 265 10.60 11.59 6.52
N LYS A 266 10.70 12.41 7.57
CA LYS A 266 11.51 12.17 8.77
C LYS A 266 10.63 11.69 9.92
#